data_AF-A0A0V0GS16-F1
#
_entry.id   AF-A0A0V0GS16-F1
#
_cell.length_a   1.000
_cell.length_b   1.000
_cell.length_c   1.000
_cell.angle_alpha   90.00
_cell.angle_beta   90.00
_cell.angle_gamma   90.00
#
_symmetry.space_group_name_H-M   'P 1'
#
loop_
_entity.id
_entity.type
_entity.pdbx_description
1 polymer ?
#
loop_
_entity_poly.entity_id
_entity_poly.type
_entity_poly.pdbx_seq_one_letter_code
_entity_poly.pdbx_strand_id
1 'polypeptide(L)'
;MADSTSRVISQPECGGDAKSENVSPSFTEIIVIRHGETEWNADGRIQGHLDVELNDIGRQQATAVAARLSKEPRISVIYSSDLKRAHETAEIIARSCGDLEV
;
A
#
# COMPACT_ATOMS: atom_id res chain seq x y z
N MET A 1 57.85 -32.04 -17.06
CA MET A 1 56.69 -32.84 -16.59
C MET A 1 55.65 -32.73 -17.69
N ALA A 2 55.26 -33.88 -18.25
CA ALA A 2 54.44 -33.97 -19.45
C ALA A 2 52.98 -33.64 -19.15
N ASP A 3 52.31 -32.90 -20.05
CA ASP A 3 50.86 -32.82 -20.07
C ASP A 3 50.33 -33.50 -21.33
N SER A 4 49.61 -34.58 -21.11
CA SER A 4 48.83 -35.34 -22.08
C SER A 4 47.75 -36.02 -21.27
N THR A 5 46.49 -35.75 -21.59
CA THR A 5 45.65 -36.64 -22.40
C THR A 5 44.21 -36.14 -22.31
N SER A 6 43.58 -35.95 -23.47
CA SER A 6 42.16 -35.67 -23.62
C SER A 6 41.28 -36.77 -23.02
N ARG A 7 40.16 -36.43 -22.38
CA ARG A 7 39.00 -37.34 -22.27
C ARG A 7 37.69 -36.58 -22.11
N VAL A 8 36.89 -36.63 -23.16
CA VAL A 8 35.46 -36.35 -23.21
C VAL A 8 34.73 -37.27 -22.22
N ILE A 9 33.85 -36.72 -21.38
CA ILE A 9 32.78 -37.49 -20.74
C ILE A 9 31.47 -36.69 -20.88
N SER A 10 30.52 -37.39 -21.49
CA SER A 10 29.19 -37.05 -21.95
C SER A 10 28.21 -36.60 -20.87
N GLN A 11 27.27 -35.73 -21.27
CA GLN A 11 26.03 -35.45 -20.53
C GLN A 11 25.25 -36.74 -20.22
N PRO A 12 24.58 -36.81 -19.07
CA PRO A 12 23.28 -37.44 -18.98
C PRO A 12 22.19 -36.36 -19.17
N GLU A 13 21.47 -36.46 -20.27
CA GLU A 13 20.17 -35.82 -20.41
C GLU A 13 19.17 -36.56 -19.52
N CYS A 14 18.66 -35.90 -18.49
CA CYS A 14 17.43 -36.29 -17.82
C CYS A 14 16.61 -35.02 -17.62
N GLY A 15 15.61 -34.88 -18.48
CA GLY A 15 14.61 -33.83 -18.43
C GLY A 15 13.84 -33.88 -17.12
N GLY A 16 13.58 -32.67 -16.64
CA GLY A 16 12.74 -32.37 -15.51
C GLY A 16 12.76 -30.86 -15.45
N ASP A 17 11.85 -30.23 -16.19
CA ASP A 17 11.56 -28.81 -16.08
C ASP A 17 11.07 -28.53 -14.65
N ALA A 18 12.02 -28.46 -13.71
CA ALA A 18 11.82 -27.80 -12.45
C ALA A 18 11.72 -26.32 -12.80
N LYS A 19 10.54 -25.91 -13.25
CA LYS A 19 10.11 -24.53 -13.11
C LYS A 19 10.20 -24.25 -11.62
N SER A 20 11.32 -23.65 -11.21
CA SER A 20 11.42 -22.94 -9.96
C SER A 20 10.44 -21.78 -10.06
N GLU A 21 9.15 -22.08 -9.86
CA GLU A 21 8.18 -21.06 -9.54
C GLU A 21 8.66 -20.48 -8.22
N ASN A 22 9.35 -19.34 -8.32
CA ASN A 22 9.52 -18.43 -7.19
C ASN A 22 8.11 -17.98 -6.81
N VAL A 23 7.41 -18.81 -6.05
CA VAL A 23 6.23 -18.39 -5.29
C VAL A 23 6.77 -17.46 -4.22
N SER A 24 7.00 -16.22 -4.62
CA SER A 24 7.12 -15.12 -3.68
C SER A 24 5.82 -15.13 -2.87
N PRO A 25 5.89 -15.14 -1.53
CA PRO A 25 4.68 -15.18 -0.72
C PRO A 25 3.81 -14.00 -1.14
N SER A 26 2.55 -14.28 -1.48
CA SER A 26 1.55 -13.24 -1.73
C SER A 26 1.23 -12.57 -0.41
N PHE A 27 2.01 -11.56 -0.03
CA PHE A 27 1.70 -10.75 1.14
C PHE A 27 0.65 -9.71 0.77
N THR A 28 -0.24 -9.41 1.72
CA THR A 28 -1.12 -8.26 1.62
C THR A 28 -0.48 -7.13 2.41
N GLU A 29 -0.20 -6.02 1.74
CA GLU A 29 0.25 -4.80 2.40
C GLU A 29 -0.98 -4.03 2.92
N ILE A 30 -0.91 -3.57 4.17
CA ILE A 30 -1.96 -2.75 4.79
C ILE A 30 -1.35 -1.41 5.18
N ILE A 31 -1.89 -0.35 4.61
CA ILE A 31 -1.50 1.03 4.92
C ILE A 31 -2.56 1.60 5.87
N VAL A 32 -2.14 1.97 7.08
CA VAL A 32 -3.04 2.54 8.10
C VAL A 32 -2.82 4.04 8.18
N ILE A 33 -3.91 4.81 8.02
CA ILE A 33 -3.90 6.26 7.97
C ILE A 33 -4.84 6.79 9.05
N ARG A 34 -4.37 7.74 9.85
CA ARG A 34 -5.23 8.50 10.77
C ARG A 34 -5.96 9.57 9.98
N HIS A 35 -7.23 9.81 10.30
CA HIS A 35 -7.99 10.92 9.73
C HIS A 35 -7.25 12.27 9.91
N GLY A 36 -7.49 13.21 8.99
CA GLY A 36 -6.96 14.57 9.10
C GLY A 36 -7.43 15.30 10.36
N GLU A 37 -6.79 16.43 10.65
CA GLU A 37 -7.16 17.29 11.76
C GLU A 37 -8.62 17.77 11.69
N THR A 38 -9.23 17.94 12.88
CA THR A 38 -10.55 18.55 13.06
C THR A 38 -10.43 19.72 14.03
N GLU A 39 -11.41 20.64 14.05
CA GLU A 39 -11.45 21.78 14.98
C GLU A 39 -11.26 21.35 16.45
N TRP A 40 -11.82 20.20 16.84
CA TRP A 40 -11.71 19.70 18.20
C TRP A 40 -10.30 19.22 18.54
N ASN A 41 -9.56 18.70 17.56
CA ASN A 41 -8.18 18.31 17.76
C ASN A 41 -7.29 19.56 17.93
N ALA A 42 -7.55 20.60 17.14
CA ALA A 42 -6.85 21.88 17.26
C ALA A 42 -7.11 22.56 18.62
N ASP A 43 -8.35 22.51 19.12
CA ASP A 43 -8.75 23.03 20.43
C ASP A 43 -8.33 22.14 21.62
N GLY A 44 -7.73 20.96 21.37
CA GLY A 44 -7.37 19.99 22.41
C GLY A 44 -8.57 19.36 23.13
N ARG A 45 -9.76 19.37 22.52
CA ARG A 45 -10.99 18.79 23.08
C ARG A 45 -11.06 17.30 22.81
N ILE A 46 -11.53 16.54 23.79
CA ILE A 46 -11.80 15.10 23.62
C ILE A 46 -13.03 14.93 22.74
N GLN A 47 -12.84 14.32 21.57
CA GLN A 47 -13.86 14.23 20.51
C GLN A 47 -14.87 13.08 20.69
N GLY A 48 -14.52 12.01 21.41
CA GLY A 48 -15.40 10.85 21.60
C GLY A 48 -15.97 10.31 20.27
N HIS A 49 -17.28 10.02 20.25
CA HIS A 49 -18.04 9.65 19.05
C HIS A 49 -18.73 10.84 18.36
N LEU A 50 -18.37 12.08 18.70
CA LEU A 50 -18.93 13.23 18.00
C LEU A 50 -18.40 13.29 16.58
N ASP A 51 -19.35 13.39 15.66
CA ASP A 51 -19.13 13.33 14.24
C ASP A 51 -18.77 14.72 13.69
N VAL A 52 -17.53 15.14 13.95
CA VAL A 52 -16.97 16.41 13.49
C VAL A 52 -16.25 16.20 12.16
N GLU A 53 -16.39 17.17 11.26
CA GLU A 53 -15.73 17.18 9.95
C GLU A 53 -14.25 17.58 10.05
N LEU A 54 -13.50 17.38 8.96
CA LEU A 54 -12.14 17.90 8.85
C LEU A 54 -12.13 19.43 8.85
N ASN A 55 -11.12 20.02 9.47
CA ASN A 55 -10.81 21.43 9.22
C ASN A 55 -9.98 21.58 7.94
N ASP A 56 -9.72 22.82 7.53
CA ASP A 56 -8.95 23.09 6.30
C ASP A 56 -7.54 22.49 6.34
N ILE A 57 -6.91 22.46 7.52
CA ILE A 57 -5.61 21.82 7.74
C ILE A 57 -5.72 20.31 7.52
N GLY A 58 -6.76 19.67 8.04
CA GLY A 58 -7.04 18.25 7.86
C GLY A 58 -7.26 17.87 6.39
N ARG A 59 -7.96 18.71 5.63
CA ARG A 59 -8.14 18.51 4.18
C ARG A 59 -6.81 18.64 3.42
N GLN A 60 -5.96 19.58 3.81
CA GLN A 60 -4.61 19.71 3.25
C GLN A 60 -3.73 18.49 3.59
N GLN A 61 -3.81 17.99 4.83
CA GLN A 61 -3.12 16.77 5.25
C GLN A 61 -3.58 15.56 4.42
N ALA A 62 -4.88 15.36 4.25
CA ALA A 62 -5.43 14.28 3.43
C ALA A 62 -4.95 14.38 1.97
N THR A 63 -4.93 15.59 1.41
CA THR A 63 -4.42 15.85 0.04
C THR A 63 -2.93 15.51 -0.08
N ALA A 64 -2.11 15.84 0.93
CA ALA A 64 -0.68 15.51 0.92
C ALA A 64 -0.44 14.00 0.98
N VAL A 65 -1.23 13.28 1.79
CA VAL A 65 -1.19 11.81 1.84
C VAL A 65 -1.60 11.21 0.51
N ALA A 66 -2.69 11.70 -0.08
CA ALA A 66 -3.18 11.26 -1.40
C ALA A 66 -2.10 11.40 -2.48
N ALA A 67 -1.42 12.55 -2.54
CA ALA A 67 -0.33 12.80 -3.49
C ALA A 67 0.92 11.91 -3.27
N ARG A 68 1.12 11.40 -2.05
CA ARG A 68 2.19 10.45 -1.75
C ARG A 68 1.82 9.03 -2.17
N LEU A 69 0.57 8.63 -1.91
CA LEU A 69 0.05 7.29 -2.19
C LEU A 69 -0.26 7.07 -3.66
N SER A 70 -0.60 8.11 -4.41
CA SER A 70 -0.79 8.04 -5.87
C SER A 70 0.48 7.62 -6.63
N LYS A 71 1.63 7.55 -5.95
CA LYS A 71 2.93 7.14 -6.50
C LYS A 71 3.32 5.70 -6.13
N GLU A 72 2.57 5.05 -5.24
CA GLU A 72 2.82 3.67 -4.79
C GLU A 72 2.16 2.64 -5.74
N PRO A 73 2.44 1.33 -5.61
CA PRO A 73 1.70 0.29 -6.32
C PRO A 73 0.18 0.48 -6.17
N ARG A 74 -0.60 0.05 -7.18
CA ARG A 74 -2.05 0.28 -7.21
C ARG A 74 -2.72 -0.21 -5.93
N ILE A 75 -3.27 0.72 -5.17
CA ILE A 75 -4.19 0.44 -4.07
C ILE A 75 -5.40 -0.28 -4.65
N SER A 76 -5.70 -1.46 -4.13
CA SER A 76 -6.82 -2.29 -4.61
C SER A 76 -8.16 -1.89 -3.98
N VAL A 77 -8.15 -1.44 -2.72
CA VAL A 77 -9.34 -1.12 -1.94
C VAL A 77 -9.01 -0.13 -0.82
N ILE A 78 -9.97 0.70 -0.44
CA ILE A 78 -9.91 1.62 0.70
C ILE A 78 -11.07 1.27 1.63
N TYR A 79 -10.83 1.37 2.93
CA TYR A 79 -11.85 1.20 3.97
C TYR A 79 -11.80 2.39 4.91
N SER A 80 -12.96 2.79 5.43
CA SER A 80 -13.06 3.80 6.47
C SER A 80 -14.14 3.46 7.50
N SER A 81 -14.10 4.11 8.66
CA SER A 81 -15.22 4.09 9.60
C SER A 81 -16.35 4.99 9.10
N ASP A 82 -17.53 4.86 9.70
CA ASP A 82 -18.72 5.67 9.44
C ASP A 82 -18.60 7.15 9.89
N LEU A 83 -17.57 7.50 10.65
CA LEU A 83 -17.28 8.87 11.09
C LEU A 83 -16.87 9.78 9.92
N LYS A 84 -17.50 10.95 9.78
CA LYS A 84 -17.28 11.92 8.69
C LYS A 84 -15.82 12.27 8.47
N ARG A 85 -15.08 12.61 9.53
CA ARG A 85 -13.64 12.92 9.42
C ARG A 85 -12.82 11.80 8.79
N ALA A 86 -13.13 10.55 9.12
CA ALA A 86 -12.43 9.39 8.58
C ALA A 86 -12.87 9.11 7.15
N HIS A 87 -14.18 9.16 6.89
CA HIS A 87 -14.74 8.96 5.56
C HIS A 87 -14.23 10.02 4.57
N GLU A 88 -14.28 11.29 4.94
CA GLU A 88 -13.80 12.40 4.12
C GLU A 88 -12.29 12.31 3.81
N THR A 89 -11.48 11.93 4.81
CA THR A 89 -10.04 11.69 4.59
C THR A 89 -9.83 10.59 3.53
N ALA A 90 -10.58 9.49 3.65
CA ALA A 90 -10.50 8.37 2.74
C ALA A 90 -11.00 8.73 1.34
N GLU A 91 -12.07 9.51 1.19
CA GLU A 91 -12.56 9.98 -0.12
C GLU A 91 -11.51 10.80 -0.88
N ILE A 92 -10.84 11.72 -0.18
CA ILE A 92 -9.79 12.56 -0.79
C ILE A 92 -8.64 11.68 -1.33
N ILE A 93 -8.27 10.66 -0.58
CA ILE A 93 -7.24 9.69 -0.99
C ILE A 93 -7.72 8.85 -2.18
N ALA A 94 -8.95 8.35 -2.11
CA ALA A 94 -9.55 7.48 -3.13
C ALA A 94 -9.60 8.13 -4.51
N ARG A 95 -9.97 9.42 -4.58
CA ARG A 95 -9.95 10.22 -5.82
C ARG A 95 -8.56 10.28 -6.47
N SER A 96 -7.50 10.31 -5.66
CA SER A 96 -6.12 10.39 -6.19
C SER A 96 -5.51 9.04 -6.51
N CYS A 97 -6.07 7.95 -5.97
CA CYS A 97 -5.56 6.59 -6.12
C CYS A 97 -6.30 5.76 -7.19
N GLY A 98 -7.04 6.42 -8.08
CA GLY A 98 -7.74 5.79 -9.20
C GLY A 98 -9.27 5.78 -9.07
N ASP A 99 -9.85 6.81 -8.46
CA ASP A 99 -11.30 6.99 -8.28
C ASP A 99 -11.98 5.76 -7.63
N LEU A 100 -11.37 5.28 -6.55
CA LEU A 100 -11.89 4.14 -5.80
C LEU A 100 -13.11 4.52 -4.94
N GLU A 101 -13.95 3.54 -4.64
CA GLU A 101 -14.99 3.68 -3.62
C GLU A 101 -14.41 3.44 -2.22
N VAL A 102 -15.00 4.10 -1.23
CA VAL A 102 -14.59 4.08 0.20
C VAL A 102 -15.63 3.39 1.05
#